data_AF-A0A9E5YCB3-F1
#
_entry.id   AF-A0A9E5YCB3-F1
#
_cell.length_a   1.000
_cell.length_b   1.000
_cell.length_c   1.000
_cell.angle_alpha   90.00
_cell.angle_beta   90.00
_cell.angle_gamma   90.00
#
_symmetry.space_group_name_H-M   'P 1'
#
loop_
_entity.id
_entity.type
_entity.pdbx_description
1 polymer ?
#
loop_
_entity_poly.entity_id
_entity_poly.type
_entity_poly.pdbx_seq_one_letter_code
_entity_poly.pdbx_strand_id
1 'polypeptide(L)' 'MKAVSGRLLFREFPDIKKYLWKNHFWSPSYFLASTGQVTLKTLKKYVENQSAKNL' A
#
# COMPACT_ATOMS: atom_id res chain seq x y z
N MET A 1 0.46 8.51 2.22
CA MET A 1 0.90 8.70 0.82
C MET A 1 2.23 9.44 0.78
N LYS A 2 3.20 8.98 -0.02
CA LYS A 2 4.59 9.51 -0.06
C LYS A 2 4.69 11.03 -0.24
N ALA A 3 3.93 11.61 -1.17
CA ALA A 3 4.00 13.05 -1.43
C ALA A 3 3.56 13.90 -0.21
N VAL A 4 2.50 13.48 0.47
CA VAL A 4 1.97 14.19 1.65
C VAL A 4 2.93 14.07 2.82
N SER A 5 3.41 12.85 3.11
CA SER A 5 4.36 12.65 4.21
C SER A 5 5.68 13.39 3.98
N GLY A 6 6.20 13.39 2.75
CA GLY A 6 7.41 14.16 2.41
C GLY A 6 7.23 15.66 2.62
N ARG A 7 6.09 16.24 2.22
CA ARG A 7 5.79 17.66 2.46
C ARG A 7 5.71 18.00 3.95
N LEU A 8 5.06 17.14 4.75
CA LEU A 8 4.95 17.36 6.19
C LEU A 8 6.32 17.33 6.87
N LEU A 9 7.16 16.35 6.52
CA LEU A 9 8.52 16.22 7.05
C LEU A 9 9.41 17.42 6.71
N PHE A 10 9.31 17.96 5.49
CA PHE A 10 10.03 19.19 5.14
C PHE A 10 9.53 20.44 5.86
N ARG A 11 8.28 20.46 6.34
CA ARG A 11 7.71 21.56 7.12
C ARG A 11 8.14 21.51 8.58
N GLU A 12 8.17 20.32 9.16
CA GLU A 12 8.54 20.08 10.55
C GLU A 12 10.07 20.11 10.76
N PHE A 13 10.83 19.62 9.77
CA PHE A 13 12.29 19.52 9.81
C PHE A 13 12.91 20.19 8.56
N PRO A 14 12.92 21.52 8.48
CA PRO A 14 13.42 22.23 7.30
C PRO A 14 14.92 21.96 7.04
N ASP A 15 15.71 21.69 8.09
CA ASP A 15 17.13 21.39 7.99
C ASP A 15 17.44 20.09 7.23
N ILE A 16 16.50 19.15 7.17
CA ILE A 16 16.70 17.86 6.51
C ILE A 16 17.00 18.01 5.01
N LYS A 17 16.59 19.14 4.40
CA LYS A 17 16.89 19.49 3.00
C LYS A 17 18.39 19.57 2.71
N LYS A 18 19.22 19.83 3.73
CA LYS A 18 20.68 19.88 3.60
C LYS A 18 21.30 18.51 3.32
N TYR A 19 20.61 17.44 3.73
CA TYR A 19 21.09 16.05 3.60
C TYR A 19 20.45 15.31 2.42
N LEU A 20 19.36 15.84 1.86
CA LEU A 20 18.61 15.19 0.79
C LEU A 20 18.93 15.81 -0.58
N TRP A 21 19.32 14.96 -1.52
CA TRP A 21 19.58 15.39 -2.89
C TRP A 21 18.27 15.79 -3.60
N LYS A 22 18.28 16.95 -4.27
CA LYS A 22 17.16 17.47 -5.09
C LYS A 22 15.85 17.68 -4.31
N ASN A 23 15.91 17.90 -3.00
CA ASN A 23 14.73 18.22 -2.17
C ASN A 23 13.63 17.14 -2.25
N HIS A 24 14.01 15.88 -2.48
CA HIS A 24 13.11 14.73 -2.51
C HIS A 24 13.30 13.88 -1.27
N PHE A 25 12.21 13.62 -0.55
CA PHE A 25 12.24 12.78 0.65
C PHE A 25 12.15 11.28 0.33
N TRP A 26 11.31 10.92 -0.64
CA TRP A 26 11.12 9.53 -1.03
C TRP A 26 11.67 9.27 -2.43
N SER A 27 12.18 8.06 -2.64
CA SER A 27 12.41 7.54 -4.00
C SER A 27 11.10 7.60 -4.81
N PRO A 28 11.18 7.93 -6.12
CA PRO A 28 10.01 7.94 -7.01
C PRO A 28 9.37 6.55 -7.14
N SER A 29 10.16 5.48 -6.98
CA SER A 29 9.68 4.11 -7.06
C SER A 29 8.85 3.72 -5.83
N TYR A 30 7.83 2.90 -6.01
CA TYR A 30 7.11 2.26 -4.91
C TYR A 30 6.88 0.79 -5.25
N PHE A 31 6.79 -0.04 -4.22
CA PHE A 31 6.43 -1.44 -4.35
C PHE A 31 4.97 -1.62 -3.93
N LEU A 32 4.22 -2.37 -4.73
CA LEU A 32 2.83 -2.72 -4.45
C LEU A 32 2.66 -4.21 -4.74
N ALA A 33 2.22 -4.94 -3.74
CA ALA A 33 1.83 -6.34 -3.88
C ALA A 33 0.46 -6.55 -3.23
N SER A 34 -0.35 -7.39 -3.85
CA SER A 34 -1.59 -7.85 -3.24
C SER A 34 -1.25 -8.87 -2.15
N THR A 35 -1.87 -8.71 -0.99
CA THR A 35 -1.81 -9.73 0.07
C THR A 35 -3.17 -10.43 0.10
N GLY A 36 -3.24 -11.65 -0.43
CA GLY A 36 -4.46 -12.45 -0.36
C GLY A 36 -4.54 -13.19 0.97
N GLN A 37 -5.23 -12.63 1.98
CA GLN A 37 -5.72 -13.45 3.08
C GLN A 37 -7.08 -14.02 2.67
N VAL A 38 -7.09 -15.28 2.24
CA VAL A 38 -8.34 -16.01 2.07
C VAL A 38 -8.75 -16.56 3.43
N THR A 39 -9.84 -16.04 3.98
CA THR A 39 -10.43 -16.64 5.18
C THR A 39 -11.11 -17.96 4.81
N LEU A 40 -11.12 -18.94 5.72
CA LEU A 40 -11.86 -20.20 5.54
C LEU A 40 -13.34 -19.95 5.22
N LYS A 41 -13.91 -18.87 5.75
CA LYS A 41 -15.29 -18.44 5.45
C LYS A 41 -15.46 -18.05 3.98
N THR A 42 -14.52 -17.31 3.41
CA THR A 42 -14.52 -16.95 1.98
C THR A 42 -14.40 -18.20 1.11
N LEU A 43 -13.53 -19.14 1.51
CA LEU A 43 -13.28 -20.39 0.78
C LEU A 43 -14.51 -21.32 0.81
N LYS A 44 -15.12 -21.50 1.98
CA LYS A 44 -16.35 -22.29 2.14
C LYS A 44 -17.50 -21.72 1.31
N LYS A 45 -17.71 -20.39 1.37
CA LYS A 45 -18.76 -19.71 0.59
C LYS A 45 -18.53 -19.83 -0.93
N TYR A 46 -17.26 -19.84 -1.36
CA TYR A 46 -16.92 -20.06 -2.77
C TYR A 46 -17.32 -21.47 -3.23
N VAL A 47 -16.99 -22.51 -2.46
CA VAL A 47 -17.33 -23.90 -2.79
C VAL A 47 -18.85 -24.11 -2.81
N GLU A 48 -19.57 -23.66 -1.78
CA GLU A 48 -21.03 -23.78 -1.71
C GLU A 48 -21.73 -23.11 -2.90
N ASN A 49 -21.28 -21.92 -3.30
CA ASN A 49 -21.83 -21.21 -4.44
C ASN A 49 -21.50 -21.87 -5.79
N GLN A 50 -20.40 -22.62 -5.90
CA GLN A 50 -20.10 -23.39 -7.12
C GLN A 50 -20.98 -24.64 -7.23
N SER A 51 -21.25 -25.32 -6.12
CA SER A 51 -22.16 -26.48 -6.11
C SER A 51 -23.60 -26.10 -6.48
N ALA A 52 -24.07 -24.93 -6.05
CA ALA A 52 -25.42 -24.44 -6.37
C ALA A 52 -25.61 -23.99 -7.82
N LYS A 53 -24.53 -23.80 -8.59
CA LYS A 53 -24.57 -23.31 -9.98
C LYS A 53 -24.54 -24.42 -11.03
N ASN A 54 -24.26 -25.66 -10.60
CA ASN A 54 -24.19 -26.86 -11.44
C ASN A 54 -25.41 -27.79 -11.24
N LEU A 55 -26.48 -27.28 -10.64
CA LEU A 55 -27.83 -27.85 -10.58
C LEU A 55 -28.78 -26.86 -11.28
#